data_AF-A0A6B8KEM4-F1
#
_entry.id   AF-A0A6B8KEM4-F1
#
_cell.length_a   1.000
_cell.length_b   1.000
_cell.length_c   1.000
_cell.angle_alpha   90.00
_cell.angle_beta   90.00
_cell.angle_gamma   90.00
#
_symmetry.space_group_name_H-M   'P 1'
#
loop_
_entity.id
_entity.type
_entity.pdbx_description
1 polymer ?
#
loop_
_entity_poly.entity_id
_entity_poly.type
_entity_poly.pdbx_seq_one_letter_code
_entity_poly.pdbx_strand_id
1 'polypeptide(L)'
;MATQSLSTNITREEVVPVLGNPKDQDYKKVVEDICDLNWVGLSHDDVTNVAWIYYYFSAQFCENVGIARGLYPDDERLEELDRGERNTDNLSPYPGVVEKGERVDHDEFMRRTLTLTTIDEARRRRLQAIGAAYLDKVRSIDDVSRASSLASYEDGGLEKVFRQVLLATHWEGDLLQAFHHFLEGHIALDSDPETGHGSLCRHMAPNRHVYELWAAFKDSLIEGVPGLTR
;
A
#
# COMPACT_ATOMS: atom_id res chain seq x y z
N MET A 1 62.17 38.43 17.80
CA MET A 1 60.78 38.92 17.84
C MET A 1 60.27 38.93 16.41
N ALA A 2 59.50 37.91 16.04
CA ALA A 2 58.96 37.73 14.70
C ALA A 2 57.46 37.43 14.84
N THR A 3 56.65 38.30 14.26
CA THR A 3 55.20 38.17 14.06
C THR A 3 54.90 37.04 13.08
N GLN A 4 54.07 36.08 13.48
CA GLN A 4 53.40 35.17 12.54
C GLN A 4 51.88 35.32 12.64
N SER A 5 51.32 35.58 11.47
CA SER A 5 49.91 35.74 11.14
C SER A 5 49.22 34.39 11.16
N LEU A 6 48.14 34.26 11.93
CA LEU A 6 47.23 33.12 11.85
C LEU A 6 46.10 33.47 10.88
N SER A 7 46.20 32.93 9.66
CA SER A 7 45.10 32.85 8.70
C SER A 7 44.05 31.87 9.24
N THR A 8 42.84 32.36 9.46
CA THR A 8 41.65 31.56 9.70
C THR A 8 41.21 30.91 8.39
N ASN A 9 41.38 29.58 8.29
CA ASN A 9 40.79 28.77 7.24
C ASN A 9 39.28 28.70 7.46
N ILE A 10 38.54 29.30 6.52
CA ILE A 10 37.08 29.14 6.39
C ILE A 10 36.83 27.72 5.88
N THR A 11 36.20 26.90 6.71
CA THR A 11 35.73 25.56 6.37
C THR A 11 34.61 25.66 5.32
N ARG A 12 34.79 24.94 4.21
CA ARG A 12 33.75 24.63 3.23
C ARG A 12 32.55 24.01 3.94
N GLU A 13 31.42 24.72 3.97
CA GLU A 13 30.12 24.11 4.21
C GLU A 13 29.83 23.15 3.05
N GLU A 14 29.71 21.86 3.37
CA GLU A 14 29.14 20.87 2.48
C GLU A 14 27.68 21.24 2.25
N VAL A 15 27.37 21.59 0.99
CA VAL A 15 26.00 21.80 0.53
C VAL A 15 25.29 20.46 0.58
N VAL A 16 24.53 20.25 1.66
CA VAL A 16 23.52 19.19 1.76
C VAL A 16 22.55 19.35 0.58
N PRO A 17 22.18 18.27 -0.13
CA PRO A 17 21.24 18.39 -1.23
C PRO A 17 19.92 18.93 -0.68
N VAL A 18 19.52 20.09 -1.20
CA VAL A 18 18.23 20.70 -0.92
C VAL A 18 17.15 19.68 -1.34
N LEU A 19 16.44 19.15 -0.35
CA LEU A 19 15.19 18.42 -0.52
C LEU A 19 14.31 19.22 -1.49
N GLY A 20 13.74 18.52 -2.47
CA GLY A 20 12.90 19.10 -3.52
C GLY A 20 11.84 20.06 -2.98
N ASN A 21 11.38 20.96 -3.85
CA ASN A 21 10.41 21.99 -3.50
C ASN A 21 9.16 21.34 -2.86
N PRO A 22 8.60 21.87 -1.75
CA PRO A 22 7.39 21.31 -1.11
C PRO A 22 6.16 21.16 -2.02
N LYS A 23 6.20 21.75 -3.23
CA LYS A 23 5.20 21.61 -4.29
C LYS A 23 5.30 20.29 -5.07
N ASP A 24 6.35 19.50 -4.88
CA ASP A 24 6.58 18.25 -5.61
C ASP A 24 6.09 16.99 -4.84
N GLN A 25 5.50 17.17 -3.65
CA GLN A 25 4.96 16.09 -2.81
C GLN A 25 3.46 15.86 -3.06
N ASP A 26 3.11 15.54 -4.30
CA ASP A 26 1.75 15.13 -4.66
C ASP A 26 1.65 13.60 -4.68
N TYR A 27 0.85 13.02 -3.78
CA TYR A 27 0.64 11.57 -3.74
C TYR A 27 0.05 11.05 -5.05
N LYS A 28 -0.70 11.87 -5.80
CA LYS A 28 -1.30 11.48 -7.09
C LYS A 28 -0.22 11.14 -8.11
N LYS A 29 0.89 11.87 -8.10
CA LYS A 29 2.04 11.57 -8.95
C LYS A 29 2.67 10.23 -8.59
N VAL A 30 2.72 9.88 -7.31
CA VAL A 30 3.23 8.56 -6.89
C VAL A 30 2.29 7.44 -7.35
N VAL A 31 0.97 7.66 -7.27
CA VAL A 31 -0.03 6.72 -7.81
C VAL A 31 0.15 6.55 -9.33
N GLU A 32 0.33 7.64 -10.07
CA GLU A 32 0.63 7.60 -11.51
C GLU A 32 1.93 6.83 -11.78
N ASP A 33 3.00 7.10 -11.04
CA ASP A 33 4.26 6.38 -11.17
C ASP A 33 4.11 4.87 -10.89
N ILE A 34 3.26 4.46 -9.94
CA ILE A 34 2.95 3.05 -9.67
C ILE A 34 2.19 2.47 -10.86
N CYS A 35 1.24 3.22 -11.42
CA CYS A 35 0.46 2.79 -12.57
C CYS A 35 1.33 2.57 -13.81
N ASP A 36 2.38 3.38 -13.99
CA ASP A 36 3.30 3.34 -15.13
C ASP A 36 4.39 2.26 -15.01
N LEU A 37 4.40 1.44 -13.95
CA LEU A 37 5.32 0.30 -13.81
C LEU A 37 5.04 -0.79 -14.88
N ASN A 38 6.01 -1.67 -15.11
CA ASN A 38 5.91 -2.73 -16.11
C ASN A 38 5.04 -3.93 -15.64
N TRP A 39 3.73 -3.70 -15.47
CA TRP A 39 2.79 -4.73 -15.04
C TRP A 39 2.60 -5.85 -16.07
N VAL A 40 2.57 -5.51 -17.35
CA VAL A 40 2.37 -6.47 -18.46
C VAL A 40 3.55 -7.42 -18.62
N GLY A 41 4.77 -6.97 -18.31
CA GLY A 41 6.00 -7.75 -18.46
C GLY A 41 6.34 -8.65 -17.27
N LEU A 42 5.50 -8.70 -16.23
CA LEU A 42 5.76 -9.50 -15.04
C LEU A 42 5.66 -10.99 -15.35
N SER A 43 6.61 -11.78 -14.86
CA SER A 43 6.53 -13.24 -14.88
C SER A 43 5.55 -13.76 -13.81
N HIS A 44 5.20 -15.05 -13.86
CA HIS A 44 4.41 -15.71 -12.81
C HIS A 44 5.01 -15.54 -11.40
N ASP A 45 6.34 -15.65 -11.29
CA ASP A 45 7.05 -15.42 -10.04
C ASP A 45 6.96 -13.95 -9.59
N ASP A 46 7.00 -13.01 -10.53
CA ASP A 46 6.85 -11.59 -10.20
C ASP A 46 5.45 -11.28 -9.68
N VAL A 47 4.39 -11.78 -10.32
CA VAL A 47 3.00 -11.59 -9.83
C VAL A 47 2.81 -12.22 -8.46
N THR A 48 3.42 -13.39 -8.22
CA THR A 48 3.43 -14.01 -6.89
C THR A 48 4.13 -13.10 -5.87
N ASN A 49 5.24 -12.46 -6.23
CA ASN A 49 5.91 -11.49 -5.35
C ASN A 49 5.03 -10.25 -5.10
N VAL A 50 4.27 -9.77 -6.11
CA VAL A 50 3.31 -8.67 -5.93
C VAL A 50 2.29 -9.03 -4.85
N ALA A 51 1.69 -10.22 -4.89
CA ALA A 51 0.73 -10.66 -3.87
C ALA A 51 1.35 -10.67 -2.46
N TRP A 52 2.59 -11.15 -2.33
CA TRP A 52 3.34 -11.17 -1.07
C TRP A 52 3.66 -9.77 -0.54
N ILE A 53 4.02 -8.82 -1.39
CA ILE A 53 4.25 -7.42 -0.97
C ILE A 53 2.93 -6.74 -0.63
N TYR A 54 1.90 -6.95 -1.45
CA TYR A 54 0.58 -6.35 -1.25
C TYR A 54 -0.07 -6.75 0.07
N TYR A 55 0.16 -7.98 0.55
CA TYR A 55 -0.24 -8.41 1.89
C TYR A 55 0.12 -7.38 2.99
N TYR A 56 1.32 -6.81 2.94
CA TYR A 56 1.77 -5.83 3.92
C TYR A 56 1.06 -4.48 3.77
N PHE A 57 0.67 -4.10 2.55
CA PHE A 57 -0.21 -2.96 2.34
C PHE A 57 -1.59 -3.21 2.94
N SER A 58 -2.18 -4.39 2.71
CA SER A 58 -3.49 -4.78 3.27
C SER A 58 -3.49 -4.74 4.81
N ALA A 59 -2.44 -5.27 5.45
CA ALA A 59 -2.28 -5.17 6.91
C ALA A 59 -2.23 -3.71 7.39
N GLN A 60 -1.43 -2.86 6.73
CA GLN A 60 -1.35 -1.44 7.03
C GLN A 60 -2.69 -0.71 6.81
N PHE A 61 -3.43 -1.08 5.77
CA PHE A 61 -4.74 -0.49 5.48
C PHE A 61 -5.74 -0.80 6.59
N CYS A 62 -5.86 -2.06 7.00
CA CYS A 62 -6.71 -2.45 8.14
C CYS A 62 -6.32 -1.72 9.43
N GLU A 63 -5.03 -1.53 9.70
CA GLU A 63 -4.59 -0.71 10.83
C GLU A 63 -5.07 0.75 10.72
N ASN A 64 -4.98 1.36 9.54
CA ASN A 64 -5.40 2.75 9.34
C ASN A 64 -6.91 2.93 9.52
N VAL A 65 -7.73 1.97 9.07
CA VAL A 65 -9.17 1.99 9.33
C VAL A 65 -9.45 1.93 10.84
N GLY A 66 -8.76 1.05 11.57
CA GLY A 66 -8.87 0.97 13.03
C GLY A 66 -8.44 2.25 13.74
N ILE A 67 -7.36 2.89 13.29
CA ILE A 67 -6.90 4.19 13.81
C ILE A 67 -7.95 5.27 13.54
N ALA A 68 -8.51 5.34 12.32
CA ALA A 68 -9.54 6.32 11.97
C ALA A 68 -10.79 6.17 12.85
N ARG A 69 -11.23 4.95 13.14
CA ARG A 69 -12.32 4.67 14.10
C ARG A 69 -12.00 5.13 15.52
N GLY A 70 -10.75 5.03 15.94
CA GLY A 70 -10.30 5.52 17.24
C GLY A 70 -10.28 7.05 17.33
N LEU A 71 -9.84 7.73 16.26
CA LEU A 71 -9.75 9.19 16.19
C LEU A 71 -11.12 9.87 16.00
N TYR A 72 -12.03 9.22 15.27
CA TYR A 72 -13.34 9.76 14.89
C TYR A 72 -14.47 8.77 15.24
N PRO A 73 -14.70 8.51 16.54
CA PRO A 73 -15.61 7.45 16.98
C PRO A 73 -17.07 7.65 16.53
N ASP A 74 -17.52 8.91 16.45
CA ASP A 74 -18.89 9.28 16.08
C ASP A 74 -19.10 9.45 14.56
N ASP A 75 -18.09 9.18 13.74
CA ASP A 75 -18.21 9.24 12.29
C ASP A 75 -18.86 7.96 11.74
N GLU A 76 -20.15 8.05 11.42
CA GLU A 76 -20.97 6.94 10.90
C GLU A 76 -20.42 6.38 9.57
N ARG A 77 -19.80 7.22 8.73
CA ARG A 77 -19.23 6.77 7.45
C ARG A 77 -17.99 5.92 7.67
N LEU A 78 -17.15 6.31 8.63
CA LEU A 78 -16.00 5.50 9.02
C LEU A 78 -16.43 4.20 9.70
N GLU A 79 -17.52 4.21 10.47
CA GLU A 79 -18.09 2.97 11.00
C GLU A 79 -18.56 2.03 9.88
N GLU A 80 -19.18 2.56 8.83
CA GLU A 80 -19.57 1.77 7.67
C GLU A 80 -18.36 1.18 6.94
N LEU A 81 -17.32 1.99 6.71
CA LEU A 81 -16.06 1.54 6.11
C LEU A 81 -15.43 0.41 6.95
N ASP A 82 -15.34 0.58 8.27
CA ASP A 82 -14.78 -0.44 9.18
C ASP A 82 -15.53 -1.77 9.10
N ARG A 83 -16.87 -1.75 8.97
CA ARG A 83 -17.66 -2.97 8.75
C ARG A 83 -17.41 -3.59 7.37
N GLY A 84 -17.16 -2.77 6.35
CA GLY A 84 -16.86 -3.20 4.98
C GLY A 84 -15.47 -3.81 4.81
N GLU A 85 -14.53 -3.48 5.71
CA GLU A 85 -13.11 -3.78 5.56
C GLU A 85 -12.57 -4.77 6.61
N ARG A 86 -13.03 -4.67 7.87
CA ARG A 86 -12.39 -5.36 9.02
C ARG A 86 -13.22 -6.46 9.67
N ASN A 87 -14.45 -6.66 9.22
CA ASN A 87 -15.31 -7.75 9.65
C ASN A 87 -16.40 -7.95 8.60
N THR A 88 -16.02 -8.43 7.42
CA THR A 88 -16.85 -8.45 6.22
C THR A 88 -16.84 -9.82 5.57
N ASP A 89 -17.91 -10.14 4.83
CA ASP A 89 -18.01 -11.33 3.98
C ASP A 89 -18.09 -10.96 2.48
N ASN A 90 -17.80 -9.70 2.12
CA ASN A 90 -17.91 -9.17 0.75
C ASN A 90 -17.03 -9.88 -0.28
N LEU A 91 -15.94 -10.52 0.16
CA LEU A 91 -15.08 -11.36 -0.68
C LEU A 91 -15.33 -12.86 -0.53
N SER A 92 -16.28 -13.27 0.33
CA SER A 92 -16.60 -14.68 0.52
C SER A 92 -17.67 -15.17 -0.47
N PRO A 93 -17.68 -16.47 -0.82
CA PRO A 93 -16.66 -17.47 -0.50
C PRO A 93 -15.46 -17.41 -1.46
N TYR A 94 -14.31 -17.90 -1.00
CA TYR A 94 -13.20 -18.26 -1.87
C TYR A 94 -12.52 -19.54 -1.36
N PRO A 95 -12.47 -20.63 -2.15
CA PRO A 95 -11.94 -21.93 -1.72
C PRO A 95 -10.53 -21.84 -1.10
N GLY A 96 -10.37 -22.42 0.10
CA GLY A 96 -9.09 -22.43 0.82
C GLY A 96 -8.72 -21.10 1.51
N VAL A 97 -9.53 -20.05 1.36
CA VAL A 97 -9.32 -18.73 1.98
C VAL A 97 -10.44 -18.42 2.97
N VAL A 98 -11.68 -18.34 2.48
CA VAL A 98 -12.87 -18.02 3.31
C VAL A 98 -14.07 -18.87 2.90
N GLU A 99 -14.77 -19.40 3.90
CA GLU A 99 -16.00 -20.15 3.70
C GLU A 99 -17.18 -19.23 3.36
N LYS A 100 -18.29 -19.80 2.88
CA LYS A 100 -19.48 -19.02 2.52
C LYS A 100 -20.06 -18.29 3.73
N GLY A 101 -20.07 -16.96 3.65
CA GLY A 101 -20.57 -16.07 4.71
C GLY A 101 -19.60 -15.93 5.89
N GLU A 102 -18.38 -16.50 5.77
CA GLU A 102 -17.34 -16.26 6.77
C GLU A 102 -16.93 -14.78 6.72
N ARG A 103 -16.95 -14.14 7.89
CA ARG A 103 -16.52 -12.74 8.03
C ARG A 103 -15.10 -12.69 8.54
N VAL A 104 -14.24 -12.02 7.80
CA VAL A 104 -12.84 -11.76 8.16
C VAL A 104 -12.50 -10.30 7.82
N ASP A 105 -11.38 -9.80 8.33
CA ASP A 105 -10.76 -8.61 7.74
C ASP A 105 -9.99 -8.97 6.47
N HIS A 106 -9.71 -7.96 5.64
CA HIS A 106 -8.99 -8.16 4.38
C HIS A 106 -7.51 -8.55 4.57
N ASP A 107 -6.88 -8.18 5.69
CA ASP A 107 -5.54 -8.65 6.07
C ASP A 107 -5.53 -10.18 6.22
N GLU A 108 -6.48 -10.73 6.97
CA GLU A 108 -6.65 -12.17 7.17
C GLU A 108 -6.98 -12.89 5.86
N PHE A 109 -7.81 -12.32 4.99
CA PHE A 109 -8.05 -12.86 3.64
C PHE A 109 -6.73 -12.99 2.87
N MET A 110 -5.92 -11.93 2.83
CA MET A 110 -4.63 -11.94 2.15
C MET A 110 -3.64 -12.90 2.80
N ARG A 111 -3.57 -12.93 4.14
CA ARG A 111 -2.72 -13.85 4.88
C ARG A 111 -3.02 -15.31 4.52
N ARG A 112 -4.30 -15.69 4.47
CA ARG A 112 -4.74 -17.03 4.07
C ARG A 112 -4.48 -17.29 2.58
N THR A 113 -4.69 -16.31 1.71
CA THR A 113 -4.33 -16.38 0.29
C THR A 113 -2.87 -16.79 0.09
N LEU A 114 -1.94 -16.20 0.85
CA LEU A 114 -0.51 -16.54 0.77
C LEU A 114 -0.19 -17.99 1.21
N THR A 115 -1.10 -18.67 1.92
CA THR A 115 -0.92 -20.08 2.33
C THR A 115 -1.30 -21.08 1.25
N LEU A 116 -2.01 -20.66 0.20
CA LEU A 116 -2.47 -21.53 -0.89
C LEU A 116 -1.33 -22.08 -1.75
N THR A 117 -0.16 -21.45 -1.74
CA THR A 117 1.00 -21.89 -2.52
C THR A 117 2.28 -21.73 -1.72
N THR A 118 3.07 -22.80 -1.66
CA THR A 118 4.40 -22.75 -1.03
C THR A 118 5.41 -22.17 -2.01
N ILE A 119 6.17 -21.18 -1.55
CA ILE A 119 7.34 -20.63 -2.26
C ILE A 119 8.64 -21.06 -1.59
N ASP A 120 9.76 -20.91 -2.29
CA ASP A 120 11.10 -21.13 -1.73
C ASP A 120 11.31 -20.32 -0.42
N GLU A 121 11.98 -20.94 0.55
CA GLU A 121 12.19 -20.39 1.89
C GLU A 121 13.11 -19.15 1.88
N ALA A 122 14.10 -19.09 0.99
CA ALA A 122 14.96 -17.91 0.88
C ALA A 122 14.17 -16.72 0.30
N ARG A 123 13.39 -16.97 -0.75
CA ARG A 123 12.46 -16.01 -1.36
C ARG A 123 11.43 -15.51 -0.35
N ARG A 124 10.81 -16.41 0.41
CA ARG A 124 9.86 -16.08 1.47
C ARG A 124 10.47 -15.12 2.49
N ARG A 125 11.64 -15.47 3.05
CA ARG A 125 12.33 -14.63 4.05
C ARG A 125 12.69 -13.26 3.49
N ARG A 126 13.12 -13.19 2.23
CA ARG A 126 13.40 -11.90 1.55
C ARG A 126 12.14 -11.04 1.47
N LEU A 127 11.03 -11.57 0.95
CA LEU A 127 9.77 -10.82 0.82
C LEU A 127 9.24 -10.38 2.18
N GLN A 128 9.34 -11.24 3.20
CA GLN A 128 8.95 -10.90 4.56
C GLN A 128 9.79 -9.76 5.15
N ALA A 129 11.09 -9.74 4.89
CA ALA A 129 11.96 -8.65 5.35
C ALA A 129 11.60 -7.32 4.69
N ILE A 130 11.31 -7.31 3.38
CA ILE A 130 10.89 -6.12 2.63
C ILE A 130 9.55 -5.60 3.18
N GLY A 131 8.57 -6.49 3.36
CA GLY A 131 7.28 -6.15 3.92
C GLY A 131 7.34 -5.64 5.36
N ALA A 132 8.20 -6.23 6.20
CA ALA A 132 8.43 -5.74 7.56
C ALA A 132 9.05 -4.33 7.55
N ALA A 133 10.05 -4.08 6.70
CA ALA A 133 10.64 -2.75 6.56
C ALA A 133 9.63 -1.70 6.07
N TYR A 134 8.74 -2.09 5.15
CA TYR A 134 7.60 -1.26 4.75
C TYR A 134 6.69 -0.93 5.94
N LEU A 135 6.26 -1.93 6.71
CA LEU A 135 5.42 -1.73 7.89
C LEU A 135 6.09 -0.85 8.94
N ASP A 136 7.38 -1.03 9.21
CA ASP A 136 8.12 -0.20 10.15
C ASP A 136 8.14 1.27 9.69
N LYS A 137 8.35 1.51 8.39
CA LYS A 137 8.34 2.87 7.81
C LYS A 137 6.96 3.51 7.95
N VAL A 138 5.89 2.85 7.54
CA VAL A 138 4.52 3.41 7.60
C VAL A 138 3.99 3.57 9.03
N ARG A 139 4.37 2.68 9.96
CA ARG A 139 3.99 2.79 11.37
C ARG A 139 4.75 3.88 12.12
N SER A 140 5.83 4.42 11.55
CA SER A 140 6.53 5.60 12.10
C SER A 140 5.82 6.92 11.80
N ILE A 141 4.87 6.90 10.86
CA ILE A 141 4.04 8.07 10.50
C ILE A 141 2.90 8.19 11.52
N ASP A 142 2.54 9.43 11.87
CA ASP A 142 1.53 9.69 12.89
C ASP A 142 0.13 9.20 12.51
N ASP A 143 -0.66 8.88 13.53
CA ASP A 143 -2.01 8.32 13.39
C ASP A 143 -2.95 9.19 12.55
N VAL A 144 -2.85 10.52 12.64
CA VAL A 144 -3.71 11.44 11.87
C VAL A 144 -3.38 11.33 10.37
N SER A 145 -2.10 11.32 10.03
CA SER A 145 -1.63 11.13 8.66
C SER A 145 -2.02 9.75 8.09
N ARG A 146 -1.89 8.70 8.89
CA ARG A 146 -2.32 7.35 8.53
C ARG A 146 -3.83 7.28 8.31
N ALA A 147 -4.64 7.81 9.22
CA ALA A 147 -6.09 7.87 9.04
C ALA A 147 -6.48 8.68 7.79
N SER A 148 -5.83 9.82 7.56
CA SER A 148 -6.10 10.68 6.41
C SER A 148 -5.71 10.06 5.06
N SER A 149 -4.90 8.99 5.05
CA SER A 149 -4.54 8.29 3.82
C SER A 149 -5.70 7.49 3.23
N LEU A 150 -6.70 7.11 4.03
CA LEU A 150 -7.86 6.32 3.59
C LEU A 150 -8.57 6.99 2.41
N ALA A 151 -8.79 8.32 2.47
CA ALA A 151 -9.36 9.07 1.36
C ALA A 151 -8.53 8.94 0.07
N SER A 152 -7.20 8.91 0.16
CA SER A 152 -6.35 8.75 -1.03
C SER A 152 -6.37 7.34 -1.60
N TYR A 153 -6.64 6.34 -0.76
CA TYR A 153 -6.67 4.94 -1.13
C TYR A 153 -8.01 4.61 -1.78
N GLU A 154 -9.10 4.87 -1.07
CA GLU A 154 -10.47 4.50 -1.44
C GLU A 154 -11.10 5.44 -2.48
N ASP A 155 -10.72 6.73 -2.54
CA ASP A 155 -11.24 7.68 -3.53
C ASP A 155 -10.48 7.57 -4.87
N GLY A 156 -10.35 6.33 -5.35
CA GLY A 156 -9.83 5.98 -6.68
C GLY A 156 -8.32 5.75 -6.78
N GLY A 157 -7.55 5.87 -5.70
CA GLY A 157 -6.11 5.58 -5.72
C GLY A 157 -5.83 4.09 -5.90
N LEU A 158 -6.40 3.26 -5.03
CA LEU A 158 -6.28 1.80 -5.09
C LEU A 158 -6.95 1.23 -6.33
N GLU A 159 -8.15 1.70 -6.69
CA GLU A 159 -8.84 1.26 -7.91
C GLU A 159 -7.93 1.40 -9.14
N LYS A 160 -7.24 2.55 -9.30
CA LYS A 160 -6.28 2.76 -10.40
C LYS A 160 -5.14 1.75 -10.35
N VAL A 161 -4.53 1.58 -9.18
CA VAL A 161 -3.40 0.64 -9.02
C VAL A 161 -3.86 -0.79 -9.32
N PHE A 162 -4.98 -1.25 -8.77
CA PHE A 162 -5.49 -2.60 -8.99
C PHE A 162 -5.78 -2.87 -10.45
N ARG A 163 -6.37 -1.91 -11.18
CA ARG A 163 -6.57 -2.02 -12.63
C ARG A 163 -5.27 -2.23 -13.39
N GLN A 164 -4.17 -1.62 -12.93
CA GLN A 164 -2.85 -1.82 -13.54
C GLN A 164 -2.24 -3.17 -13.16
N VAL A 165 -2.35 -3.59 -11.90
CA VAL A 165 -1.89 -4.93 -11.46
C VAL A 165 -2.56 -6.02 -12.31
N LEU A 166 -3.87 -5.89 -12.56
CA LEU A 166 -4.66 -6.82 -13.38
C LEU A 166 -4.24 -6.91 -14.85
N LEU A 167 -3.36 -6.02 -15.34
CA LEU A 167 -2.76 -6.13 -16.68
C LEU A 167 -1.67 -7.22 -16.78
N ALA A 168 -1.18 -7.73 -15.65
CA ALA A 168 -0.27 -8.88 -15.66
C ALA A 168 -0.93 -10.09 -16.35
N THR A 169 -0.12 -10.93 -16.98
CA THR A 169 -0.66 -12.02 -17.84
C THR A 169 -0.64 -13.40 -17.19
N HIS A 170 0.04 -13.56 -16.06
CA HIS A 170 0.31 -14.86 -15.43
C HIS A 170 -0.46 -15.03 -14.12
N TRP A 171 -1.74 -15.41 -14.22
CA TRP A 171 -2.66 -15.58 -13.09
C TRP A 171 -2.91 -17.04 -12.71
N GLU A 172 -2.05 -17.95 -13.14
CA GLU A 172 -2.23 -19.38 -12.88
C GLU A 172 -1.90 -19.76 -11.43
N GLY A 173 -2.66 -20.70 -10.87
CA GLY A 173 -2.46 -21.24 -9.52
C GLY A 173 -3.32 -20.59 -8.44
N ASP A 174 -3.62 -21.34 -7.39
CA ASP A 174 -4.64 -21.02 -6.40
C ASP A 174 -4.38 -19.68 -5.67
N LEU A 175 -3.12 -19.40 -5.31
CA LEU A 175 -2.74 -18.13 -4.68
C LEU A 175 -3.04 -16.93 -5.59
N LEU A 176 -2.65 -17.02 -6.87
CA LEU A 176 -2.82 -15.90 -7.81
C LEU A 176 -4.28 -15.70 -8.21
N GLN A 177 -5.07 -16.78 -8.33
CA GLN A 177 -6.50 -16.65 -8.57
C GLN A 177 -7.23 -16.04 -7.36
N ALA A 178 -6.83 -16.37 -6.13
CA ALA A 178 -7.37 -15.74 -4.92
C ALA A 178 -7.01 -14.26 -4.85
N PHE A 179 -5.77 -13.90 -5.19
CA PHE A 179 -5.33 -12.52 -5.25
C PHE A 179 -6.04 -11.74 -6.36
N HIS A 180 -6.23 -12.32 -7.55
CA HIS A 180 -7.02 -11.72 -8.63
C HIS A 180 -8.46 -11.41 -8.18
N HIS A 181 -9.12 -12.38 -7.55
CA HIS A 181 -10.46 -12.22 -6.98
C HIS A 181 -10.51 -11.09 -5.95
N PHE A 182 -9.50 -10.98 -5.09
CA PHE A 182 -9.38 -9.90 -4.13
C PHE A 182 -9.35 -8.53 -4.82
N LEU A 183 -8.51 -8.37 -5.86
CA LEU A 183 -8.37 -7.11 -6.60
C LEU A 183 -9.65 -6.72 -7.36
N GLU A 184 -10.27 -7.68 -8.06
CA GLU A 184 -11.53 -7.45 -8.77
C GLU A 184 -12.67 -7.11 -7.81
N GLY A 185 -12.72 -7.79 -6.66
CA GLY A 185 -13.69 -7.52 -5.61
C GLY A 185 -13.61 -6.07 -5.11
N HIS A 186 -12.40 -5.58 -4.82
CA HIS A 186 -12.21 -4.19 -4.40
C HIS A 186 -12.60 -3.20 -5.50
N ILE A 187 -12.19 -3.42 -6.75
CA ILE A 187 -12.62 -2.55 -7.85
C ILE A 187 -14.15 -2.50 -7.93
N ALA A 188 -14.84 -3.63 -7.76
CA ALA A 188 -16.29 -3.66 -7.78
C ALA A 188 -16.93 -2.89 -6.60
N LEU A 189 -16.36 -3.00 -5.41
CA LEU A 189 -16.81 -2.30 -4.20
C LEU A 189 -16.56 -0.79 -4.27
N ASP A 190 -15.44 -0.37 -4.87
CA ASP A 190 -14.98 1.02 -4.81
C ASP A 190 -15.42 1.85 -6.02
N SER A 191 -15.76 1.21 -7.14
CA SER A 191 -16.00 1.91 -8.42
C SER A 191 -17.25 2.80 -8.48
N ASP A 192 -18.18 2.67 -7.52
CA ASP A 192 -19.34 3.58 -7.45
C ASP A 192 -18.93 4.90 -6.77
N PRO A 193 -18.96 6.05 -7.46
CA PRO A 193 -18.49 7.32 -6.90
C PRO A 193 -19.39 7.90 -5.79
N GLU A 194 -20.63 7.42 -5.68
CA GLU A 194 -21.63 7.86 -4.70
C GLU A 194 -21.76 6.87 -3.53
N THR A 195 -21.70 5.57 -3.81
CA THR A 195 -21.95 4.51 -2.81
C THR A 195 -20.75 3.63 -2.49
N GLY A 196 -19.66 3.73 -3.25
CA GLY A 196 -18.42 3.00 -2.96
C GLY A 196 -17.66 3.56 -1.77
N HIS A 197 -16.67 2.82 -1.29
CA HIS A 197 -15.91 3.17 -0.08
C HIS A 197 -15.22 4.54 -0.13
N GLY A 198 -14.86 5.01 -1.33
CA GLY A 198 -14.34 6.37 -1.52
C GLY A 198 -15.29 7.45 -0.96
N SER A 199 -16.60 7.28 -1.10
CA SER A 199 -17.59 8.24 -0.58
C SER A 199 -17.62 8.26 0.96
N LEU A 200 -17.24 7.16 1.61
CA LEU A 200 -17.21 7.01 3.06
C LEU A 200 -16.02 7.72 3.72
N CYS A 201 -14.99 8.08 2.96
CA CYS A 201 -13.79 8.72 3.52
C CYS A 201 -13.36 10.00 2.80
N ARG A 202 -14.00 10.41 1.69
CA ARG A 202 -13.66 11.62 0.92
C ARG A 202 -13.66 12.92 1.75
N HIS A 203 -14.35 12.96 2.89
CA HIS A 203 -14.33 14.11 3.81
C HIS A 203 -13.02 14.23 4.62
N MET A 204 -12.21 13.16 4.68
CA MET A 204 -10.89 13.20 5.28
C MET A 204 -9.91 13.83 4.29
N ALA A 205 -9.38 15.01 4.61
CA ALA A 205 -8.44 15.68 3.73
C ALA A 205 -7.04 15.02 3.79
N PRO A 206 -6.51 14.49 2.67
CA PRO A 206 -5.14 13.99 2.63
C PRO A 206 -4.16 15.11 3.02
N ASN A 207 -3.20 14.78 3.88
CA ASN A 207 -2.13 15.70 4.25
C ASN A 207 -0.83 15.36 3.50
N ARG A 208 0.21 16.17 3.66
CA ARG A 208 1.49 15.97 2.95
C ARG A 208 2.16 14.61 3.23
N HIS A 209 1.92 13.99 4.38
CA HIS A 209 2.51 12.70 4.76
C HIS A 209 1.82 11.51 4.05
N VAL A 210 0.66 11.73 3.42
CA VAL A 210 0.03 10.73 2.55
C VAL A 210 0.93 10.39 1.34
N TYR A 211 1.71 11.36 0.86
CA TYR A 211 2.76 11.10 -0.13
C TYR A 211 3.77 10.06 0.35
N GLU A 212 4.20 10.14 1.62
CA GLU A 212 5.22 9.25 2.19
C GLU A 212 4.72 7.81 2.29
N LEU A 213 3.42 7.62 2.56
CA LEU A 213 2.76 6.31 2.59
C LEU A 213 2.72 5.67 1.20
N TRP A 214 2.24 6.41 0.18
CA TRP A 214 2.24 5.93 -1.20
C TRP A 214 3.66 5.67 -1.73
N ALA A 215 4.62 6.53 -1.39
CA ALA A 215 6.01 6.35 -1.78
C ALA A 215 6.61 5.09 -1.14
N ALA A 216 6.33 4.84 0.15
CA ALA A 216 6.74 3.61 0.81
C ALA A 216 6.16 2.36 0.14
N PHE A 217 4.90 2.42 -0.32
CA PHE A 217 4.27 1.29 -1.02
C PHE A 217 4.91 1.06 -2.40
N LYS A 218 5.16 2.13 -3.16
CA LYS A 218 5.90 2.03 -4.43
C LYS A 218 7.30 1.43 -4.23
N ASP A 219 8.03 1.89 -3.23
CA ASP A 219 9.38 1.41 -2.92
C ASP A 219 9.36 -0.10 -2.61
N SER A 220 8.41 -0.56 -1.79
CA SER A 220 8.30 -1.98 -1.42
C SER A 220 7.92 -2.88 -2.60
N LEU A 221 7.06 -2.39 -3.50
CA LEU A 221 6.74 -3.08 -4.76
C LEU A 221 7.99 -3.25 -5.62
N ILE A 222 8.74 -2.17 -5.88
CA ILE A 222 9.95 -2.21 -6.70
C ILE A 222 11.02 -3.11 -6.09
N GLU A 223 11.21 -3.02 -4.77
CA GLU A 223 12.21 -3.82 -4.06
C GLU A 223 11.83 -5.32 -4.07
N GLY A 224 10.55 -5.64 -3.86
CA GLY A 224 10.05 -7.02 -3.87
C GLY A 224 9.98 -7.63 -5.26
N VAL A 225 9.71 -6.80 -6.27
CA VAL A 225 9.41 -7.20 -7.65
C VAL A 225 10.27 -6.40 -8.65
N PRO A 226 11.58 -6.73 -8.78
CA PRO A 226 12.48 -5.98 -9.67
C PRO A 226 12.07 -5.99 -11.15
N GLY A 227 11.16 -6.88 -11.57
CA GLY A 227 10.56 -6.88 -12.91
C GLY A 227 9.73 -5.62 -13.22
N LEU A 228 9.20 -4.94 -12.20
CA LEU A 228 8.35 -3.74 -12.37
C LEU A 228 9.07 -2.54 -13.00
N THR A 229 10.41 -2.51 -12.98
CA THR A 229 11.21 -1.38 -13.48
C THR A 229 11.99 -1.70 -14.75
N ARG A 230 11.76 -2.85 -15.39
CA ARG A 230 12.53 -3.33 -16.54
C ARG A 230 11.77 -3.23 -17.85
#